data_AF-A0A8T7A5V6-F1
#
_entry.id   AF-A0A8T7A5V6-F1
#
_cell.length_a   1.000
_cell.length_b   1.000
_cell.length_c   1.000
_cell.angle_alpha   90.00
_cell.angle_beta   90.00
_cell.angle_gamma   90.00
#
_symmetry.space_group_name_H-M   'P 1'
#
loop_
_entity.id
_entity.type
_entity.pdbx_description
1 polymer ?
#
loop_
_entity_poly.entity_id
_entity_poly.type
_entity_poly.pdbx_seq_one_letter_code
_entity_poly.pdbx_strand_id
1 'polypeptide(L)' 'ISEYKLTQIVQSEFDLTPYGIITSLDLIRPIYKPTAAYGHFGRDDLDLSWERTDKAEALKAYL' A
#
# COMPACT_ATOMS: atom_id res chain seq x y z
N ILE A 1 -7.81 15.97 -11.38
CA ILE A 1 -8.92 15.24 -10.70
C ILE A 1 -9.22 15.93 -9.37
N SER A 2 -10.48 15.98 -8.92
CA SER A 2 -10.84 16.56 -7.61
C SER A 2 -10.56 15.59 -6.45
N GLU A 3 -10.36 16.11 -5.24
CA GLU A 3 -10.18 15.28 -4.03
C GLU A 3 -11.34 14.31 -3.81
N TYR A 4 -12.57 14.75 -4.03
CA TYR A 4 -13.75 13.90 -3.95
C TYR A 4 -13.64 12.68 -4.89
N LYS A 5 -13.21 12.92 -6.13
CA LYS A 5 -13.03 11.84 -7.11
C LYS A 5 -11.86 10.92 -6.75
N LEU A 6 -10.77 11.46 -6.18
CA LEU A 6 -9.66 10.65 -5.66
C LEU A 6 -10.12 9.71 -4.53
N THR A 7 -10.92 10.20 -3.58
CA THR A 7 -11.47 9.38 -2.49
C THR A 7 -12.30 8.22 -3.03
N GLN A 8 -13.13 8.46 -4.05
CA GLN A 8 -13.92 7.40 -4.69
C GLN A 8 -13.04 6.33 -5.35
N ILE A 9 -11.97 6.76 -6.04
CA ILE A 9 -11.02 5.84 -6.67
C ILE A 9 -10.28 5.02 -5.60
N VAL A 10 -9.85 5.64 -4.50
CA VAL A 10 -9.20 4.93 -3.39
C VAL A 10 -10.13 3.88 -2.78
N GLN A 11 -11.39 4.23 -2.55
CA GLN A 11 -12.39 3.29 -2.02
C GLN A 11 -12.70 2.12 -2.97
N SER A 12 -12.57 2.30 -4.30
CA SER A 12 -12.80 1.23 -5.26
C SER A 12 -11.58 0.34 -5.47
N GLU A 13 -10.37 0.90 -5.40
CA GLU A 13 -9.13 0.18 -5.74
C GLU A 13 -8.45 -0.52 -4.56
N PHE A 14 -8.78 -0.10 -3.33
CA PHE A 14 -8.15 -0.59 -2.11
C PHE A 14 -9.22 -1.06 -1.11
N ASP A 15 -9.12 -2.32 -0.68
CA ASP A 15 -9.89 -2.81 0.47
C ASP A 15 -9.22 -2.32 1.75
N LEU A 16 -9.78 -1.25 2.32
CA LEU A 16 -9.29 -0.60 3.54
C LEU A 16 -9.86 -1.22 4.83
N THR A 17 -10.57 -2.34 4.75
CA THR A 17 -10.93 -3.09 5.97
C THR A 17 -9.67 -3.68 6.62
N PRO A 18 -9.66 -3.94 7.94
CA PRO A 18 -8.49 -4.55 8.59
C PRO A 18 -8.03 -5.85 7.93
N TYR A 19 -8.97 -6.70 7.51
CA TYR A 19 -8.67 -7.94 6.80
C TYR A 19 -8.13 -7.69 5.38
N GLY A 20 -8.72 -6.73 4.65
CA GLY A 20 -8.27 -6.31 3.33
C GLY A 20 -6.83 -5.81 3.33
N ILE A 21 -6.46 -4.98 4.31
CA ILE A 21 -5.10 -4.46 4.50
C ILE A 21 -4.12 -5.61 4.77
N ILE A 22 -4.44 -6.49 5.72
CA ILE A 22 -3.58 -7.65 6.07
C ILE A 22 -3.33 -8.55 4.86
N THR A 23 -4.39 -8.81 4.08
CA THR A 23 -4.33 -9.72 2.94
C THR A 23 -3.61 -9.08 1.75
N SER A 24 -3.95 -7.84 1.40
CA SER A 24 -3.36 -7.14 0.25
C SER A 24 -1.87 -6.87 0.42
N LEU A 25 -1.44 -6.62 1.66
CA LEU A 25 -0.04 -6.37 2.00
C LEU A 25 0.69 -7.62 2.51
N ASP A 26 0.05 -8.79 2.56
CA ASP A 26 0.65 -10.04 3.04
C ASP A 26 1.40 -9.87 4.38
N LEU A 27 0.68 -9.40 5.41
CA LEU A 27 1.28 -8.92 6.67
C LEU A 27 1.51 -10.02 7.72
N ILE A 28 0.97 -11.23 7.53
CA ILE A 28 1.12 -12.32 8.52
C ILE A 28 2.44 -13.07 8.28
N ARG A 29 3.55 -12.34 8.42
CA ARG A 29 4.92 -12.83 8.19
C ARG A 29 5.90 -12.19 9.18
N PRO A 30 7.06 -12.80 9.47
CA PRO A 30 8.06 -12.25 10.37
C PRO A 30 8.92 -11.15 9.73
N ILE A 31 8.28 -10.08 9.22
CA ILE A 31 8.93 -9.00 8.44
C ILE A 31 9.23 -7.72 9.24
N TYR A 32 8.83 -7.66 10.51
CA TYR A 32 8.83 -6.41 11.29
C TYR A 32 10.15 -6.06 11.98
N LYS A 33 11.02 -7.04 12.24
CA LYS A 33 12.28 -6.79 12.95
C LYS A 33 13.20 -5.79 12.21
N PRO A 34 13.39 -5.88 10.89
CA PRO A 34 14.22 -4.93 10.14
C PRO A 34 13.68 -3.50 10.10
N THR A 35 12.37 -3.29 10.31
CA THR A 35 11.74 -1.97 10.29
C THR A 35 11.82 -1.24 11.63
N ALA A 36 12.25 -1.91 12.71
CA ALA A 36 12.33 -1.33 14.06
C ALA A 36 13.43 -0.26 14.22
N ALA A 37 14.31 -0.13 13.22
CA ALA A 37 15.33 0.90 13.14
C ALA A 37 15.42 1.44 11.71
N TYR A 38 15.92 2.67 11.58
CA TYR A 38 16.11 3.35 10.28
C TYR A 38 14.82 3.61 9.49
N GLY A 39 13.66 3.54 10.15
CA GLY A 39 12.35 3.91 9.58
C GLY A 39 11.62 2.77 8.89
N HIS A 40 10.29 2.93 8.80
CA HIS A 40 9.35 1.97 8.20
C HIS A 40 9.09 2.21 6.71
N PHE A 41 9.42 3.39 6.20
CA PHE A 41 9.09 3.84 4.84
C PHE A 41 10.33 4.27 4.04
N GLY A 42 10.26 4.18 2.72
CA GLY A 42 11.33 4.57 1.81
C GLY A 42 12.58 3.69 1.91
N ARG A 43 12.39 2.41 2.29
CA ARG A 43 13.46 1.44 2.52
C ARG A 43 13.61 0.52 1.31
N ASP A 44 14.35 0.99 0.31
CA ASP A 44 14.64 0.21 -0.92
C ASP A 44 15.52 -1.02 -0.65
N ASP A 45 16.16 -1.09 0.52
CA ASP A 45 16.96 -2.23 0.99
C ASP A 45 16.12 -3.38 1.58
N LEU A 46 14.82 -3.19 1.75
CA LEU A 46 13.88 -4.16 2.31
C LEU A 46 12.72 -4.44 1.33
N ASP A 47 12.29 -5.70 1.21
CA ASP A 47 11.06 -6.04 0.47
C ASP A 47 9.83 -5.85 1.36
N LEU A 48 9.39 -4.60 1.46
CA LEU A 48 8.19 -4.20 2.20
C LEU A 48 7.03 -4.02 1.22
N SER A 49 5.94 -4.77 1.43
CA SER A 49 4.79 -4.78 0.52
C SER A 49 4.12 -3.41 0.37
N TRP A 50 4.13 -2.56 1.41
CA TRP A 50 3.55 -1.22 1.36
C TRP A 50 4.40 -0.19 0.61
N GLU A 51 5.65 -0.50 0.28
CA GLU A 51 6.51 0.35 -0.58
C GLU A 51 6.29 0.07 -2.07
N ARG A 52 5.57 -1.00 -2.42
CA ARG A 52 5.33 -1.37 -3.82
C ARG A 52 4.38 -0.37 -4.47
N THR A 53 4.68 -0.02 -5.72
CA THR A 53 3.87 0.88 -6.57
C THR A 53 3.07 0.10 -7.63
N ASP A 54 2.73 -1.15 -7.34
CA ASP A 54 2.04 -2.08 -8.25
C ASP A 54 0.63 -1.61 -8.66
N LYS A 55 -0.04 -0.81 -7.83
CA LYS A 55 -1.32 -0.16 -8.15
C LYS A 55 -1.20 1.06 -9.07
N ALA A 56 0.00 1.62 -9.27
CA ALA A 56 0.17 2.88 -10.00
C ALA A 56 -0.35 2.81 -11.45
N GLU A 57 -0.11 1.71 -12.14
CA GLU A 57 -0.56 1.54 -13.53
C GLU A 57 -2.09 1.45 -13.63
N ALA A 58 -2.72 0.71 -12.71
CA ALA A 58 -4.18 0.64 -12.63
C ALA A 58 -4.80 2.02 -12.34
N LEU A 59 -4.17 2.81 -11.45
CA LEU A 59 -4.65 4.14 -11.08
C LEU A 59 -4.55 5.16 -12.23
N LYS A 60 -3.59 5.01 -13.15
CA LYS A 60 -3.49 5.89 -14.33
C LYS A 60 -4.71 5.82 -15.24
N ALA A 61 -5.46 4.70 -15.22
CA ALA A 61 -6.69 4.56 -16.01
C ALA A 61 -7.80 5.57 -15.62
N TYR A 62 -7.65 6.25 -14.49
CA TYR A 62 -8.60 7.26 -14.01
C TYR A 62 -8.21 8.71 -14.36
N LEU A 63 -7.01 8.93 -14.92
CA LEU A 63 -6.46 10.23 -15.32
C LEU A 63 -6.93 10.64 -16.72
#